data_AF-A0AAU9YX41-F1
#
_entry.id   AF-A0AAU9YX41-F1
#
_cell.length_a   1.000
_cell.length_b   1.000
_cell.length_c   1.000
_cell.angle_alpha   90.00
_cell.angle_beta   90.00
_cell.angle_gamma   90.00
#
_symmetry.space_group_name_H-M   'P 1'
#
loop_
_entity.id
_entity.type
_entity.pdbx_description
1 polymer ?
#
loop_
_entity_poly.entity_id
_entity_poly.type
_entity_poly.pdbx_seq_one_letter_code
_entity_poly.pdbx_strand_id
1 'polypeptide(L)'
;MSRHLWKNQLSEMVQPSGGPAGDQDMQGEESSLGKPAMLQLPSEQGTPETLQRCLEENQELRDAIRQSNQMLRERCEELLHFQVSQREEKEFLMCKFQEARKLVERLSLEKLDLQRQREQVLKDLEHLKKCQQQMAEDKASVKAQVTSLLGELQESQSRLEAATKERQTLEGRIRAVSEQVRQLESEREVLQQQHSVQVDQLRIQNQSVEAALRMERQAASEEKRKLAQLQAAYHQLFQDYDSHIKSSKGMQLEDLRQQLQQAEEALVAKQELIDKLKEEAEQHKIVMETVPVLKAQADIYKADFQAERHAREKLVEKKELLQEHLEQLQRELNKLKVGCHESARIEDMRKRHVETSQPPLLPVPAHHSFHLALPNQRRSPPEEPPDFCCPKCQYQAPDMDTLQIHVMECIE
;
A
#
# COMPACT_ATOMS: atom_id res chain seq x y z
N MET A 1 -99.61 43.89 -45.34
CA MET A 1 -100.68 44.16 -46.33
C MET A 1 -101.69 45.11 -45.71
N SER A 2 -101.99 46.25 -46.34
CA SER A 2 -103.16 47.08 -46.02
C SER A 2 -103.31 48.17 -47.10
N ARG A 3 -104.51 48.31 -47.67
CA ARG A 3 -104.98 49.49 -48.43
C ARG A 3 -106.51 49.38 -48.62
N HIS A 4 -107.15 50.53 -48.77
CA HIS A 4 -108.59 50.68 -48.57
C HIS A 4 -109.43 50.45 -49.83
N LEU A 5 -110.74 50.37 -49.58
CA LEU A 5 -111.83 50.43 -50.55
C LEU A 5 -111.60 51.51 -51.62
N TRP A 6 -112.05 51.21 -52.84
CA TRP A 6 -112.82 52.18 -53.61
C TRP A 6 -114.10 51.51 -54.13
N LYS A 7 -115.24 52.18 -53.94
CA LYS A 7 -116.48 51.85 -54.64
C LYS A 7 -116.36 52.39 -56.07
N ASN A 8 -116.88 51.65 -57.04
CA ASN A 8 -117.48 52.25 -58.23
C ASN A 8 -118.85 51.60 -58.44
N GLN A 9 -119.79 52.38 -58.95
CA GLN A 9 -121.22 52.11 -58.90
C GLN A 9 -121.84 52.50 -60.25
N LEU A 10 -122.91 51.80 -60.64
CA LEU A 10 -123.77 52.05 -61.81
C LEU A 10 -123.11 51.90 -63.20
N SER A 11 -123.63 50.94 -63.96
CA SER A 11 -124.46 51.26 -65.15
C SER A 11 -125.26 50.01 -65.54
N GLU A 12 -126.49 49.90 -65.04
CA GLU A 12 -127.47 48.93 -65.56
C GLU A 12 -128.03 49.45 -66.88
N MET A 13 -128.11 48.60 -67.91
CA MET A 13 -128.82 48.94 -69.15
C MET A 13 -130.28 48.49 -69.06
N VAL A 14 -131.12 49.40 -68.59
CA VAL A 14 -132.57 49.24 -68.50
C VAL A 14 -133.20 49.15 -69.90
N GLN A 15 -134.10 48.18 -70.10
CA GLN A 15 -134.98 48.16 -71.27
C GLN A 15 -136.17 49.12 -71.05
N PRO A 16 -136.57 49.92 -72.06
CA PRO A 16 -137.67 50.87 -71.92
C PRO A 16 -139.04 50.18 -72.03
N SER A 17 -139.65 49.85 -70.89
CA SER A 17 -141.09 49.58 -70.81
C SER A 17 -141.88 50.89 -70.83
N GLY A 18 -142.51 51.22 -71.96
CA GLY A 18 -143.28 52.44 -72.17
C GLY A 18 -144.78 52.19 -72.37
N GLY A 19 -145.54 52.12 -71.28
CA GLY A 19 -146.97 52.49 -71.23
C GLY A 19 -147.13 53.93 -70.73
N PRO A 20 -148.32 54.54 -70.84
CA PRO A 20 -149.49 54.03 -70.11
C PRO A 20 -150.80 53.96 -70.93
N ALA A 21 -151.86 53.46 -70.29
CA ALA A 21 -153.19 53.33 -70.85
C ALA A 21 -153.98 54.66 -70.88
N GLY A 22 -155.05 54.67 -71.68
CA GLY A 22 -156.06 55.71 -71.70
C GLY A 22 -157.39 55.13 -72.16
N ASP A 23 -158.15 54.53 -71.25
CA ASP A 23 -159.49 54.03 -71.51
C ASP A 23 -160.49 55.19 -71.68
N GLN A 24 -161.40 55.08 -72.66
CA GLN A 24 -162.69 55.76 -72.61
C GLN A 24 -163.70 55.11 -73.55
N ASP A 25 -164.76 54.54 -72.97
CA ASP A 25 -165.95 54.07 -73.70
C ASP A 25 -166.87 55.24 -74.09
N MET A 26 -167.28 55.29 -75.36
CA MET A 26 -168.66 55.50 -75.83
C MET A 26 -168.69 55.11 -77.32
N GLN A 27 -169.63 54.29 -77.81
CA GLN A 27 -171.11 54.42 -77.84
C GLN A 27 -171.60 55.58 -78.74
N GLY A 28 -172.68 55.32 -79.47
CA GLY A 28 -173.06 56.04 -80.68
C GLY A 28 -172.64 55.23 -81.92
N GLU A 29 -173.51 54.52 -82.66
CA GLU A 29 -174.96 54.67 -82.84
C GLU A 29 -175.34 56.08 -83.35
N GLU A 30 -176.05 56.26 -84.46
CA GLU A 30 -176.68 55.25 -85.33
C GLU A 30 -176.84 55.72 -86.79
N SER A 31 -177.25 54.78 -87.63
CA SER A 31 -178.20 54.91 -88.75
C SER A 31 -178.75 56.31 -89.11
N SER A 32 -178.73 56.65 -90.41
CA SER A 32 -180.01 56.74 -91.16
C SER A 32 -179.89 56.99 -92.69
N LEU A 33 -180.55 56.10 -93.44
CA LEU A 33 -181.54 56.36 -94.50
C LEU A 33 -181.33 57.57 -95.45
N GLY A 34 -181.05 57.29 -96.73
CA GLY A 34 -180.81 58.30 -97.79
C GLY A 34 -181.42 58.02 -99.18
N LYS A 35 -182.48 57.20 -99.27
CA LYS A 35 -183.44 57.23 -100.40
C LYS A 35 -184.71 57.95 -99.90
N PRO A 36 -185.59 58.52 -100.76
CA PRO A 36 -185.55 58.60 -102.22
C PRO A 36 -185.73 60.03 -102.79
N ALA A 37 -185.61 60.19 -104.11
CA ALA A 37 -186.30 61.26 -104.85
C ALA A 37 -186.52 60.83 -106.31
N MET A 38 -187.76 60.49 -106.68
CA MET A 38 -188.16 60.35 -108.09
C MET A 38 -188.95 61.59 -108.48
N LEU A 39 -188.32 62.52 -109.20
CA LEU A 39 -188.99 63.72 -109.72
C LEU A 39 -188.80 63.81 -111.24
N GLN A 40 -189.86 63.39 -111.93
CA GLN A 40 -190.54 64.07 -113.04
C GLN A 40 -189.70 64.69 -114.18
N LEU A 41 -190.11 64.40 -115.41
CA LEU A 41 -189.81 65.25 -116.56
C LEU A 41 -190.36 66.66 -116.31
N PRO A 42 -189.61 67.69 -116.71
CA PRO A 42 -190.19 68.69 -117.62
C PRO A 42 -189.74 68.44 -119.06
N SER A 43 -190.71 68.50 -119.98
CA SER A 43 -190.44 69.11 -121.30
C SER A 43 -190.25 70.63 -121.10
N GLU A 44 -189.91 71.31 -122.19
CA GLU A 44 -189.76 72.75 -122.34
C GLU A 44 -188.39 73.36 -122.02
N GLN A 45 -187.67 73.66 -123.11
CA GLN A 45 -186.98 74.94 -123.33
C GLN A 45 -185.88 75.30 -122.33
N GLY A 46 -184.66 74.82 -122.59
CA GLY A 46 -183.46 75.32 -121.92
C GLY A 46 -183.11 76.76 -122.33
N THR A 47 -182.84 77.62 -121.34
CA THR A 47 -182.12 78.88 -121.52
C THR A 47 -180.61 78.65 -121.44
N PRO A 48 -179.76 79.40 -122.16
CA PRO A 48 -178.35 79.05 -122.33
C PRO A 48 -177.48 79.19 -121.06
N GLU A 49 -177.92 79.99 -120.09
CA GLU A 49 -177.10 80.48 -118.98
C GLU A 49 -176.83 79.42 -117.88
N THR A 50 -177.78 78.53 -117.63
CA THR A 50 -177.64 77.47 -116.61
C THR A 50 -176.73 76.34 -117.07
N LEU A 51 -176.79 76.01 -118.37
CA LEU A 51 -175.85 75.09 -119.02
C LEU A 51 -174.42 75.63 -118.98
N GLN A 52 -174.23 76.93 -119.22
CA GLN A 52 -172.90 77.54 -119.16
C GLN A 52 -172.32 77.48 -117.74
N ARG A 53 -173.08 77.84 -116.70
CA ARG A 53 -172.58 77.76 -115.31
C ARG A 53 -172.22 76.32 -114.91
N CYS A 54 -173.02 75.34 -115.33
CA CYS A 54 -172.70 73.92 -115.10
C CYS A 54 -171.38 73.50 -115.77
N LEU A 55 -171.07 74.04 -116.96
CA LEU A 55 -169.79 73.81 -117.63
C LEU A 55 -168.62 74.52 -116.93
N GLU A 56 -168.82 75.73 -116.41
CA GLU A 56 -167.85 76.48 -115.61
C GLU A 56 -167.54 75.74 -114.29
N GLU A 57 -168.55 75.34 -113.53
CA GLU A 57 -168.40 74.50 -112.32
C GLU A 57 -167.73 73.15 -112.64
N ASN A 58 -168.03 72.52 -113.79
CA ASN A 58 -167.35 71.29 -114.20
C ASN A 58 -165.88 71.52 -114.59
N GLN A 59 -165.54 72.70 -115.11
CA GLN A 59 -164.17 73.09 -115.41
C GLN A 59 -163.39 73.41 -114.14
N GLU A 60 -163.97 74.15 -113.19
CA GLU A 60 -163.40 74.40 -111.87
C GLU A 60 -163.17 73.08 -111.10
N LEU A 61 -164.13 72.15 -111.13
CA LEU A 61 -163.95 70.82 -110.54
C LEU A 61 -162.83 70.02 -111.22
N ARG A 62 -162.70 70.08 -112.55
CA ARG A 62 -161.56 69.48 -113.27
C ARG A 62 -160.25 70.12 -112.85
N ASP A 63 -160.22 71.42 -112.58
CA ASP A 63 -159.01 72.13 -112.20
C ASP A 63 -158.62 71.92 -110.74
N ALA A 64 -159.59 71.88 -109.82
CA ALA A 64 -159.38 71.42 -108.45
C ALA A 64 -158.91 69.96 -108.40
N ILE A 65 -159.47 69.07 -109.24
CA ILE A 65 -159.01 67.68 -109.36
C ILE A 65 -157.61 67.61 -109.99
N ARG A 66 -157.27 68.45 -110.98
CA ARG A 66 -155.90 68.54 -111.52
C ARG A 66 -154.91 69.01 -110.46
N GLN A 67 -155.22 70.06 -109.72
CA GLN A 67 -154.40 70.59 -108.63
C GLN A 67 -154.25 69.61 -107.47
N SER A 68 -155.33 68.92 -107.07
CA SER A 68 -155.30 67.90 -106.02
C SER A 68 -154.45 66.69 -106.41
N ASN A 69 -154.59 66.18 -107.64
CA ASN A 69 -153.71 65.11 -108.16
C ASN A 69 -152.25 65.57 -108.33
N GLN A 70 -152.03 66.87 -108.58
CA GLN A 70 -150.69 67.43 -108.67
C GLN A 70 -150.03 67.53 -107.29
N MET A 71 -150.72 68.10 -106.31
CA MET A 71 -150.28 68.13 -104.91
C MET A 71 -150.07 66.71 -104.35
N LEU A 72 -150.93 65.75 -104.70
CA LEU A 72 -150.76 64.36 -104.27
C LEU A 72 -149.52 63.71 -104.90
N ARG A 73 -149.19 64.01 -106.17
CA ARG A 73 -147.91 63.59 -106.77
C ARG A 73 -146.73 64.21 -106.06
N GLU A 74 -146.76 65.53 -105.82
CA GLU A 74 -145.70 66.25 -105.10
C GLU A 74 -145.50 65.70 -103.68
N ARG A 75 -146.57 65.39 -102.93
CA ARG A 75 -146.46 64.73 -101.61
C ARG A 75 -145.96 63.29 -101.68
N CYS A 76 -146.30 62.53 -102.72
CA CYS A 76 -145.74 61.20 -102.95
C CYS A 76 -144.25 61.28 -103.31
N GLU A 77 -143.83 62.25 -104.12
CA GLU A 77 -142.45 62.51 -104.50
C GLU A 77 -141.61 62.97 -103.29
N GLU A 78 -142.11 63.91 -102.48
CA GLU A 78 -141.53 64.28 -101.18
C GLU A 78 -141.37 63.08 -100.24
N LEU A 79 -142.41 62.24 -100.11
CA LEU A 79 -142.37 61.07 -99.22
C LEU A 79 -141.35 60.03 -99.71
N LEU A 80 -141.24 59.81 -101.03
CA LEU A 80 -140.22 58.96 -101.62
C LEU A 80 -138.82 59.54 -101.37
N HIS A 81 -138.63 60.85 -101.57
CA HIS A 81 -137.35 61.52 -101.36
C HIS A 81 -136.93 61.50 -99.89
N PHE A 82 -137.88 61.63 -98.96
CA PHE A 82 -137.67 61.47 -97.52
C PHE A 82 -137.33 60.01 -97.14
N GLN A 83 -138.01 59.01 -97.73
CA GLN A 83 -137.67 57.60 -97.51
C GLN A 83 -136.28 57.22 -98.05
N VAL A 84 -135.83 57.84 -99.14
CA VAL A 84 -134.46 57.71 -99.65
C VAL A 84 -133.48 58.39 -98.69
N SER A 85 -133.69 59.66 -98.33
CA SER A 85 -132.81 60.38 -97.40
C SER A 85 -132.68 59.70 -96.03
N GLN A 86 -133.78 59.16 -95.48
CA GLN A 86 -133.78 58.39 -94.23
C GLN A 86 -133.03 57.06 -94.35
N ARG A 87 -133.01 56.45 -95.54
CA ARG A 87 -132.20 55.25 -95.81
C ARG A 87 -130.72 55.60 -95.89
N GLU A 88 -130.38 56.66 -96.62
CA GLU A 88 -129.02 57.16 -96.78
C GLU A 88 -128.42 57.62 -95.44
N GLU A 89 -129.18 58.35 -94.61
CA GLU A 89 -128.75 58.73 -93.26
C GLU A 89 -128.54 57.50 -92.35
N LYS A 90 -129.47 56.54 -92.38
CA LYS A 90 -129.34 55.29 -91.62
C LYS A 90 -128.14 54.46 -92.08
N GLU A 91 -127.86 54.40 -93.37
CA GLU A 91 -126.71 53.69 -93.94
C GLU A 91 -125.39 54.41 -93.60
N PHE A 92 -125.34 55.74 -93.70
CA PHE A 92 -124.21 56.55 -93.24
C PHE A 92 -123.93 56.35 -91.75
N LEU A 93 -124.96 56.45 -90.91
CA LEU A 93 -124.84 56.29 -89.46
C LEU A 93 -124.41 54.85 -89.09
N MET A 94 -124.94 53.84 -89.78
CA MET A 94 -124.49 52.45 -89.66
C MET A 94 -123.01 52.29 -90.04
N CYS A 95 -122.57 52.89 -91.14
CA CYS A 95 -121.15 52.90 -91.53
C CYS A 95 -120.28 53.59 -90.47
N LYS A 96 -120.72 54.72 -89.90
CA LYS A 96 -119.99 55.41 -88.82
C LYS A 96 -119.92 54.60 -87.53
N PHE A 97 -121.00 53.89 -87.15
CA PHE A 97 -120.94 52.93 -86.04
C PHE A 97 -120.00 51.76 -86.32
N GLN A 98 -119.93 51.24 -87.56
CA GLN A 98 -118.96 50.21 -87.94
C GLN A 98 -117.50 50.71 -87.92
N GLU A 99 -117.24 51.93 -88.39
CA GLU A 99 -115.92 52.58 -88.29
C GLU A 99 -115.49 52.76 -86.83
N ALA A 100 -116.36 53.32 -85.99
CA ALA A 100 -116.11 53.53 -84.57
C ALA A 100 -115.87 52.19 -83.85
N ARG A 101 -116.65 51.15 -84.15
CA ARG A 101 -116.45 49.80 -83.62
C ARG A 101 -115.08 49.24 -84.02
N LYS A 102 -114.70 49.30 -85.30
CA LYS A 102 -113.37 48.86 -85.79
C LYS A 102 -112.21 49.66 -85.17
N LEU A 103 -112.44 50.92 -84.78
CA LEU A 103 -111.45 51.71 -84.03
C LEU A 103 -111.33 51.22 -82.58
N VAL A 104 -112.44 51.00 -81.88
CA VAL A 104 -112.46 50.46 -80.50
C VAL A 104 -111.85 49.06 -80.44
N GLU A 105 -112.17 48.19 -81.41
CA GLU A 105 -111.58 46.84 -81.50
C GLU A 105 -110.05 46.92 -81.66
N ARG A 106 -109.53 47.78 -82.53
CA ARG A 106 -108.06 48.01 -82.66
C ARG A 106 -107.43 48.58 -81.38
N LEU A 107 -108.01 49.62 -80.78
CA LEU A 107 -107.50 50.24 -79.55
C LEU A 107 -107.54 49.28 -78.35
N SER A 108 -108.51 48.36 -78.32
CA SER A 108 -108.58 47.33 -77.27
C SER A 108 -107.49 46.26 -77.40
N LEU A 109 -107.11 45.89 -78.63
CA LEU A 109 -105.98 45.01 -78.90
C LEU A 109 -104.64 45.71 -78.57
N GLU A 110 -104.45 46.94 -79.04
CA GLU A 110 -103.27 47.75 -78.74
C GLU A 110 -103.08 47.96 -77.24
N LYS A 111 -104.15 48.27 -76.51
CA LYS A 111 -104.14 48.34 -75.04
C LYS A 111 -103.73 47.02 -74.40
N LEU A 112 -104.20 45.88 -74.91
CA LEU A 112 -103.87 44.56 -74.38
C LEU A 112 -102.39 44.20 -74.64
N ASP A 113 -101.84 44.58 -75.79
CA ASP A 113 -100.43 44.37 -76.11
C ASP A 113 -99.51 45.32 -75.33
N LEU A 114 -99.90 46.59 -75.12
CA LEU A 114 -99.20 47.50 -74.21
C LEU A 114 -99.25 47.02 -72.75
N GLN A 115 -100.35 46.38 -72.32
CA GLN A 115 -100.44 45.72 -71.02
C GLN A 115 -99.47 44.53 -70.92
N ARG A 116 -99.43 43.64 -71.92
CA ARG A 116 -98.47 42.52 -72.00
C ARG A 116 -97.02 42.99 -71.99
N GLN A 117 -96.68 44.00 -72.79
CA GLN A 117 -95.34 44.60 -72.84
C GLN A 117 -94.95 45.19 -71.48
N ARG A 118 -95.85 45.95 -70.84
CA ARG A 118 -95.62 46.49 -69.49
C ARG A 118 -95.40 45.38 -68.46
N GLU A 119 -96.20 44.32 -68.48
CA GLU A 119 -96.02 43.17 -67.60
C GLU A 119 -94.69 42.44 -67.83
N GLN A 120 -94.25 42.33 -69.09
CA GLN A 120 -92.96 41.74 -69.42
C GLN A 120 -91.80 42.61 -68.90
N VAL A 121 -91.81 43.91 -69.20
CA VAL A 121 -90.81 44.86 -68.69
C VAL A 121 -90.75 44.87 -67.16
N LEU A 122 -91.88 44.72 -66.46
CA LEU A 122 -91.89 44.58 -64.99
C LEU A 122 -91.21 43.27 -64.52
N LYS A 123 -91.45 42.13 -65.18
CA LYS A 123 -90.78 40.85 -64.89
C LYS A 123 -89.27 40.95 -65.16
N ASP A 124 -88.89 41.58 -66.27
CA ASP A 124 -87.50 41.78 -66.67
C ASP A 124 -86.76 42.69 -65.68
N LEU A 125 -87.40 43.79 -65.23
CA LEU A 125 -86.88 44.67 -64.17
C LEU A 125 -86.75 43.95 -62.82
N GLU A 126 -87.70 43.10 -62.44
CA GLU A 126 -87.58 42.27 -61.23
C GLU A 126 -86.42 41.27 -61.34
N HIS A 127 -86.25 40.63 -62.49
CA HIS A 127 -85.14 39.70 -62.75
C HIS A 127 -83.79 40.43 -62.70
N LEU A 128 -83.69 41.58 -63.37
CA LEU A 128 -82.49 42.41 -63.37
C LEU A 128 -82.14 42.90 -61.97
N LYS A 129 -83.13 43.27 -61.15
CA LYS A 129 -82.95 43.66 -59.75
C LYS A 129 -82.46 42.50 -58.88
N LYS A 130 -83.03 41.28 -59.04
CA LYS A 130 -82.56 40.07 -58.35
C LYS A 130 -81.11 39.74 -58.72
N CYS A 131 -80.78 39.82 -60.01
CA CYS A 131 -79.41 39.62 -60.51
C CYS A 131 -78.43 40.68 -59.98
N GLN A 132 -78.83 41.97 -59.97
CA GLN A 132 -78.03 43.06 -59.39
C GLN A 132 -77.79 42.86 -57.88
N GLN A 133 -78.78 42.37 -57.13
CA GLN A 133 -78.62 42.05 -55.72
C GLN A 133 -77.64 40.89 -55.51
N GLN A 134 -77.79 39.79 -56.25
CA GLN A 134 -76.85 38.66 -56.20
C GLN A 134 -75.41 39.12 -56.50
N MET A 135 -75.20 39.90 -57.56
CA MET A 135 -73.89 40.46 -57.90
C MET A 135 -73.31 41.38 -56.82
N ALA A 136 -74.15 42.02 -55.99
CA ALA A 136 -73.70 42.82 -54.85
C ALA A 136 -73.33 41.95 -53.64
N GLU A 137 -74.09 40.88 -53.38
CA GLU A 137 -73.82 39.88 -52.34
C GLU A 137 -72.55 39.07 -52.66
N ASP A 138 -72.38 38.62 -53.91
CA ASP A 138 -71.17 37.94 -54.39
C ASP A 138 -69.94 38.86 -54.27
N LYS A 139 -70.06 40.13 -54.66
CA LYS A 139 -69.00 41.14 -54.50
C LYS A 139 -68.64 41.38 -53.03
N ALA A 140 -69.62 41.36 -52.12
CA ALA A 140 -69.38 41.48 -50.69
C ALA A 140 -68.69 40.22 -50.13
N SER A 141 -69.12 39.02 -50.56
CA SER A 141 -68.53 37.73 -50.20
C SER A 141 -67.07 37.62 -50.65
N VAL A 142 -66.77 37.92 -51.92
CA VAL A 142 -65.40 37.93 -52.45
C VAL A 142 -64.53 38.96 -51.71
N LYS A 143 -65.05 40.16 -51.41
CA LYS A 143 -64.31 41.16 -50.61
C LYS A 143 -64.01 40.64 -49.21
N ALA A 144 -64.95 39.97 -48.55
CA ALA A 144 -64.75 39.39 -47.22
C ALA A 144 -63.69 38.27 -47.26
N GLN A 145 -63.76 37.35 -48.23
CA GLN A 145 -62.78 36.28 -48.43
C GLN A 145 -61.37 36.83 -48.67
N VAL A 146 -61.22 37.81 -49.58
CA VAL A 146 -59.92 38.47 -49.83
C VAL A 146 -59.40 39.18 -48.58
N THR A 147 -60.28 39.78 -47.77
CA THR A 147 -59.88 40.41 -46.50
C THR A 147 -59.41 39.39 -45.46
N SER A 148 -60.07 38.23 -45.37
CA SER A 148 -59.65 37.11 -44.51
C SER A 148 -58.27 36.58 -44.92
N LEU A 149 -58.10 36.24 -46.20
CA LEU A 149 -56.85 35.71 -46.73
C LEU A 149 -55.67 36.68 -46.59
N LEU A 150 -55.91 38.00 -46.69
CA LEU A 150 -54.88 39.00 -46.40
C LEU A 150 -54.50 39.05 -44.91
N GLY A 151 -55.47 38.90 -44.01
CA GLY A 151 -55.22 38.80 -42.56
C GLY A 151 -54.46 37.52 -42.19
N GLU A 152 -54.87 36.38 -42.74
CA GLU A 152 -54.22 35.08 -42.57
C GLU A 152 -52.78 35.10 -43.11
N LEU A 153 -52.55 35.73 -44.26
CA LEU A 153 -51.21 35.93 -44.84
C LEU A 153 -50.35 36.84 -43.95
N GLN A 154 -50.89 37.96 -43.46
CA GLN A 154 -50.19 38.87 -42.57
C GLN A 154 -49.83 38.19 -41.23
N GLU A 155 -50.74 37.38 -40.67
CA GLU A 155 -50.46 36.61 -39.45
C GLU A 155 -49.40 35.53 -39.71
N SER A 156 -49.51 34.79 -40.81
CA SER A 156 -48.52 33.79 -41.23
C SER A 156 -47.12 34.39 -41.40
N GLN A 157 -47.02 35.56 -42.06
CA GLN A 157 -45.76 36.29 -42.17
C GLN A 157 -45.25 36.75 -40.80
N SER A 158 -46.12 37.28 -39.93
CA SER A 158 -45.72 37.70 -38.57
C SER A 158 -45.19 36.53 -37.73
N ARG A 159 -45.81 35.35 -37.85
CA ARG A 159 -45.36 34.10 -37.22
C ARG A 159 -44.01 33.62 -37.80
N LEU A 160 -43.81 33.72 -39.11
CA LEU A 160 -42.54 33.41 -39.77
C LEU A 160 -41.40 34.36 -39.34
N GLU A 161 -41.70 35.66 -39.22
CA GLU A 161 -40.75 36.66 -38.73
C GLU A 161 -40.38 36.45 -37.24
N ALA A 162 -41.31 35.95 -36.42
CA ALA A 162 -41.00 35.55 -35.05
C ALA A 162 -40.11 34.29 -35.01
N ALA A 163 -40.49 33.23 -35.71
CA ALA A 163 -39.75 31.97 -35.75
C ALA A 163 -38.34 32.11 -36.35
N THR A 164 -38.14 33.01 -37.32
CA THR A 164 -36.81 33.29 -37.88
C THR A 164 -35.91 34.07 -36.92
N LYS A 165 -36.45 35.01 -36.12
CA LYS A 165 -35.71 35.69 -35.04
C LYS A 165 -35.35 34.72 -33.90
N GLU A 166 -36.26 33.81 -33.55
CA GLU A 166 -35.98 32.73 -32.60
C GLU A 166 -34.87 31.80 -33.11
N ARG A 167 -34.95 31.31 -34.36
CA ARG A 167 -33.89 30.51 -34.98
C ARG A 167 -32.54 31.21 -34.95
N GLN A 168 -32.47 32.50 -35.33
CA GLN A 168 -31.22 33.28 -35.27
C GLN A 168 -30.65 33.36 -33.85
N THR A 169 -31.51 33.50 -32.84
CA THR A 169 -31.14 33.53 -31.42
C THR A 169 -30.60 32.17 -30.95
N LEU A 170 -31.26 31.07 -31.33
CA LEU A 170 -30.83 29.72 -31.02
C LEU A 170 -29.51 29.36 -31.73
N GLU A 171 -29.33 29.75 -32.99
CA GLU A 171 -28.06 29.61 -33.72
C GLU A 171 -26.93 30.42 -33.09
N GLY A 172 -27.21 31.62 -32.58
CA GLY A 172 -26.27 32.41 -31.79
C GLY A 172 -25.82 31.67 -30.53
N ARG A 173 -26.77 31.09 -29.78
CA ARG A 173 -26.50 30.29 -28.58
C ARG A 173 -25.71 29.01 -28.90
N ILE A 174 -26.07 28.30 -29.98
CA ILE A 174 -25.36 27.09 -30.43
C ILE A 174 -23.90 27.44 -30.77
N ARG A 175 -23.66 28.50 -31.56
CA ARG A 175 -22.28 28.94 -31.87
C ARG A 175 -21.48 29.29 -30.61
N ALA A 176 -22.07 30.00 -29.66
CA ALA A 176 -21.42 30.35 -28.39
C ALA A 176 -21.06 29.11 -27.55
N VAL A 177 -21.98 28.13 -27.44
CA VAL A 177 -21.73 26.88 -26.70
C VAL A 177 -20.69 26.01 -27.43
N SER A 178 -20.73 25.93 -28.77
CA SER A 178 -19.73 25.19 -29.55
C SER A 178 -18.31 25.73 -29.35
N GLU A 179 -18.16 27.06 -29.30
CA GLU A 179 -16.85 27.68 -29.05
C GLU A 179 -16.38 27.49 -27.59
N GLN A 180 -17.29 27.53 -26.61
CA GLN A 180 -16.98 27.18 -25.22
C GLN A 180 -16.54 25.72 -25.06
N VAL A 181 -17.21 24.78 -25.74
CA VAL A 181 -16.79 23.37 -25.78
C VAL A 181 -15.40 23.26 -26.40
N ARG A 182 -15.17 23.86 -27.57
CA ARG A 182 -13.87 23.85 -28.25
C ARG A 182 -12.73 24.41 -27.38
N GLN A 183 -12.99 25.46 -26.62
CA GLN A 183 -12.05 26.01 -25.64
C GLN A 183 -11.75 24.98 -24.54
N LEU A 184 -12.78 24.46 -23.86
CA LEU A 184 -12.63 23.49 -22.76
C LEU A 184 -11.93 22.19 -23.21
N GLU A 185 -12.14 21.75 -24.45
CA GLU A 185 -11.43 20.61 -25.04
C GLU A 185 -9.94 20.89 -25.23
N SER A 186 -9.57 22.09 -25.69
CA SER A 186 -8.17 22.50 -25.81
C SER A 186 -7.49 22.66 -24.43
N GLU A 187 -8.19 23.18 -23.43
CA GLU A 187 -7.70 23.27 -22.04
C GLU A 187 -7.50 21.88 -21.43
N ARG A 188 -8.45 20.96 -21.63
CA ARG A 188 -8.34 19.53 -21.28
C ARG A 188 -7.11 18.89 -21.91
N GLU A 189 -6.88 19.11 -23.20
CA GLU A 189 -5.76 18.52 -23.93
C GLU A 189 -4.40 19.05 -23.46
N VAL A 190 -4.29 20.35 -23.18
CA VAL A 190 -3.09 20.94 -22.57
C VAL A 190 -2.83 20.36 -21.17
N LEU A 191 -3.86 20.25 -20.33
CA LEU A 191 -3.73 19.63 -19.00
C LEU A 191 -3.36 18.14 -19.09
N GLN A 192 -3.93 17.40 -20.04
CA GLN A 192 -3.60 15.98 -20.26
C GLN A 192 -2.14 15.81 -20.70
N GLN A 193 -1.63 16.68 -21.57
CA GLN A 193 -0.21 16.69 -21.98
C GLN A 193 0.70 17.02 -20.78
N GLN A 194 0.36 18.03 -19.98
CA GLN A 194 1.10 18.38 -18.76
C GLN A 194 1.15 17.21 -17.76
N HIS A 195 0.02 16.55 -17.50
CA HIS A 195 -0.03 15.37 -16.63
C HIS A 195 0.78 14.19 -17.18
N SER A 196 0.78 13.95 -18.50
CA SER A 196 1.62 12.90 -19.10
C SER A 196 3.11 13.17 -18.85
N VAL A 197 3.57 14.40 -19.10
CA VAL A 197 4.97 14.79 -18.87
C VAL A 197 5.35 14.67 -17.38
N GLN A 198 4.46 15.05 -16.46
CA GLN A 198 4.69 14.85 -15.02
C GLN A 198 4.79 13.37 -14.64
N VAL A 199 3.93 12.50 -15.18
CA VAL A 199 3.97 11.05 -14.93
C VAL A 199 5.26 10.42 -15.46
N ASP A 200 5.69 10.79 -16.68
CA ASP A 200 6.95 10.29 -17.24
C ASP A 200 8.18 10.83 -16.49
N GLN A 201 8.15 12.08 -16.01
CA GLN A 201 9.22 12.61 -15.17
C GLN A 201 9.30 11.90 -13.81
N LEU A 202 8.17 11.63 -13.15
CA LEU A 202 8.10 10.85 -11.91
C LEU A 202 8.57 9.39 -12.14
N ARG A 203 8.22 8.80 -13.28
CA ARG A 203 8.67 7.46 -13.69
C ARG A 203 10.19 7.40 -13.83
N ILE A 204 10.81 8.37 -14.50
CA ILE A 204 12.27 8.47 -14.66
C ILE A 204 12.96 8.68 -13.30
N GLN A 205 12.43 9.56 -12.45
CA GLN A 205 12.95 9.77 -11.09
C GLN A 205 12.89 8.48 -10.26
N ASN A 206 11.77 7.76 -10.30
CA ASN A 206 11.58 6.51 -9.58
C ASN A 206 12.59 5.44 -10.06
N GLN A 207 12.71 5.23 -11.38
CA GLN A 207 13.70 4.31 -11.97
C GLN A 207 15.15 4.66 -11.57
N SER A 208 15.48 5.95 -11.47
CA SER A 208 16.81 6.40 -11.01
C SER A 208 17.06 6.07 -9.53
N VAL A 209 16.05 6.23 -8.67
CA VAL A 209 16.13 5.87 -7.24
C VAL A 209 16.19 4.35 -7.05
N GLU A 210 15.42 3.58 -7.81
CA GLU A 210 15.49 2.11 -7.83
C GLU A 210 16.85 1.60 -8.32
N ALA A 211 17.47 2.28 -9.30
CA ALA A 211 18.82 1.96 -9.77
C ALA A 211 19.87 2.23 -8.68
N ALA A 212 19.83 3.40 -8.03
CA ALA A 212 20.71 3.73 -6.91
C ALA A 212 20.55 2.72 -5.75
N LEU A 213 19.30 2.39 -5.38
CA LEU A 213 19.01 1.42 -4.32
C LEU A 213 19.49 0.00 -4.65
N ARG A 214 19.48 -0.41 -5.94
CA ARG A 214 20.08 -1.68 -6.37
C ARG A 214 21.60 -1.68 -6.24
N MET A 215 22.27 -0.58 -6.63
CA MET A 215 23.72 -0.44 -6.47
C MET A 215 24.12 -0.43 -4.98
N GLU A 216 23.40 0.30 -4.13
CA GLU A 216 23.66 0.36 -2.69
C GLU A 216 23.49 -1.01 -2.01
N ARG A 217 22.44 -1.76 -2.38
CA ARG A 217 22.24 -3.15 -1.91
C ARG A 217 23.36 -4.09 -2.36
N GLN A 218 23.91 -3.90 -3.57
CA GLN A 218 25.08 -4.64 -4.03
C GLN A 218 26.33 -4.27 -3.22
N ALA A 219 26.61 -2.97 -3.06
CA ALA A 219 27.75 -2.49 -2.27
C ALA A 219 27.72 -3.00 -0.82
N ALA A 220 26.56 -2.91 -0.14
CA ALA A 220 26.38 -3.45 1.20
C ALA A 220 26.57 -4.98 1.28
N SER A 221 26.21 -5.73 0.23
CA SER A 221 26.48 -7.17 0.11
C SER A 221 27.98 -7.46 -0.07
N GLU A 222 28.69 -6.61 -0.81
CA GLU A 222 30.14 -6.68 -1.00
C GLU A 222 30.91 -6.33 0.27
N GLU A 223 30.54 -5.28 1.00
CA GLU A 223 31.13 -4.94 2.31
C GLU A 223 30.85 -6.01 3.36
N LYS A 224 29.63 -6.59 3.40
CA LYS A 224 29.34 -7.74 4.28
C LYS A 224 30.24 -8.94 3.98
N ARG A 225 30.59 -9.16 2.71
CA ARG A 225 31.53 -10.23 2.29
C ARG A 225 32.96 -9.93 2.73
N LYS A 226 33.43 -8.69 2.53
CA LYS A 226 34.76 -8.23 2.99
C LYS A 226 34.89 -8.33 4.52
N LEU A 227 33.85 -7.94 5.26
CA LEU A 227 33.80 -8.07 6.71
C LEU A 227 33.88 -9.54 7.15
N ALA A 228 33.14 -10.45 6.51
CA ALA A 228 33.21 -11.89 6.81
C ALA A 228 34.61 -12.48 6.50
N GLN A 229 35.25 -12.05 5.41
CA GLN A 229 36.63 -12.42 5.09
C GLN A 229 37.64 -11.91 6.12
N LEU A 230 37.51 -10.65 6.55
CA LEU A 230 38.36 -10.04 7.58
C LEU A 230 38.15 -10.71 8.94
N GLN A 231 36.90 -11.05 9.30
CA GLN A 231 36.59 -11.83 10.49
C GLN A 231 37.25 -13.21 10.43
N ALA A 232 37.14 -13.94 9.31
CA ALA A 232 37.80 -15.24 9.16
C ALA A 232 39.34 -15.13 9.29
N ALA A 233 39.95 -14.13 8.64
CA ALA A 233 41.38 -13.88 8.74
C ALA A 233 41.84 -13.53 10.17
N TYR A 234 41.04 -12.75 10.91
CA TYR A 234 41.31 -12.44 12.32
C TYR A 234 41.22 -13.69 13.20
N HIS A 235 40.20 -14.53 13.02
CA HIS A 235 40.08 -15.79 13.76
C HIS A 235 41.22 -16.76 13.42
N GLN A 236 41.71 -16.77 12.17
CA GLN A 236 42.89 -17.57 11.80
C GLN A 236 44.15 -17.05 12.51
N LEU A 237 44.44 -15.75 12.41
CA LEU A 237 45.60 -15.13 13.07
C LEU A 237 45.60 -15.37 14.59
N PHE A 238 44.42 -15.34 15.22
CA PHE A 238 44.27 -15.64 16.65
C PHE A 238 44.56 -17.11 16.97
N GLN A 239 44.09 -18.06 16.14
CA GLN A 239 44.42 -19.48 16.28
C GLN A 239 45.91 -19.76 16.06
N ASP A 240 46.52 -19.11 15.07
CA ASP A 240 47.95 -19.23 14.76
C ASP A 240 48.79 -18.69 15.94
N TYR A 241 48.39 -17.56 16.52
CA TYR A 241 49.06 -16.94 17.67
C TYR A 241 48.91 -17.76 18.97
N ASP A 242 47.72 -18.26 19.27
CA ASP A 242 47.49 -19.16 20.42
C ASP A 242 48.25 -20.49 20.25
N SER A 243 48.27 -21.05 19.03
CA SER A 243 49.08 -22.22 18.69
C SER A 243 50.57 -21.95 18.84
N HIS A 244 51.06 -20.78 18.43
CA HIS A 244 52.44 -20.34 18.63
C HIS A 244 52.78 -20.14 20.12
N ILE A 245 51.90 -19.56 20.93
CA ILE A 245 52.08 -19.48 22.38
C ILE A 245 52.18 -20.88 22.99
N LYS A 246 51.30 -21.80 22.60
CA LYS A 246 51.26 -23.17 23.12
C LYS A 246 52.50 -23.98 22.73
N SER A 247 52.96 -23.90 21.48
CA SER A 247 54.16 -24.59 21.02
C SER A 247 55.45 -23.97 21.59
N SER A 248 55.58 -22.64 21.55
CA SER A 248 56.75 -21.92 22.07
C SER A 248 56.92 -22.13 23.57
N LYS A 249 55.85 -21.93 24.37
CA LYS A 249 55.91 -22.18 25.82
C LYS A 249 55.99 -23.66 26.17
N GLY A 250 55.34 -24.53 25.41
CA GLY A 250 55.40 -25.98 25.63
C GLY A 250 56.81 -26.53 25.45
N MET A 251 57.48 -26.15 24.36
CA MET A 251 58.86 -26.57 24.08
C MET A 251 59.84 -25.95 25.09
N GLN A 252 59.74 -24.65 25.36
CA GLN A 252 60.57 -24.00 26.39
C GLN A 252 60.36 -24.57 27.80
N LEU A 253 59.13 -24.96 28.16
CA LEU A 253 58.84 -25.55 29.47
C LEU A 253 59.48 -26.94 29.59
N GLU A 254 59.39 -27.77 28.55
CA GLU A 254 59.98 -29.12 28.59
C GLU A 254 61.53 -29.06 28.50
N ASP A 255 62.09 -28.12 27.73
CA ASP A 255 63.53 -27.83 27.72
C ASP A 255 64.03 -27.42 29.13
N LEU A 256 63.34 -26.46 29.79
CA LEU A 256 63.69 -26.04 31.15
C LEU A 256 63.51 -27.17 32.17
N ARG A 257 62.49 -28.01 32.00
CA ARG A 257 62.23 -29.17 32.86
C ARG A 257 63.32 -30.23 32.72
N GLN A 258 63.77 -30.50 31.50
CA GLN A 258 64.87 -31.44 31.25
C GLN A 258 66.21 -30.89 31.76
N GLN A 259 66.48 -29.60 31.61
CA GLN A 259 67.64 -28.94 32.22
C GLN A 259 67.59 -28.97 33.76
N LEU A 260 66.41 -28.75 34.36
CA LEU A 260 66.22 -28.84 35.81
C LEU A 260 66.51 -30.26 36.31
N GLN A 261 65.93 -31.29 35.68
CA GLN A 261 66.17 -32.67 36.09
C GLN A 261 67.65 -33.07 35.94
N GLN A 262 68.32 -32.66 34.85
CA GLN A 262 69.77 -32.88 34.68
C GLN A 262 70.59 -32.16 35.77
N ALA A 263 70.16 -30.97 36.20
CA ALA A 263 70.80 -30.24 37.30
C ALA A 263 70.56 -30.91 38.67
N GLU A 264 69.37 -31.47 38.91
CA GLU A 264 69.03 -32.26 40.10
C GLU A 264 69.87 -33.55 40.17
N GLU A 265 69.93 -34.32 39.07
CA GLU A 265 70.78 -35.51 38.94
C GLU A 265 72.27 -35.18 39.15
N ALA A 266 72.76 -34.07 38.58
CA ALA A 266 74.13 -33.60 38.78
C ALA A 266 74.40 -33.07 40.19
N LEU A 267 73.39 -32.58 40.91
CA LEU A 267 73.51 -32.20 42.33
C LEU A 267 73.55 -33.44 43.23
N VAL A 268 72.76 -34.48 42.94
CA VAL A 268 72.83 -35.77 43.65
C VAL A 268 74.22 -36.39 43.47
N ALA A 269 74.72 -36.49 42.24
CA ALA A 269 76.06 -37.03 41.96
C ALA A 269 77.19 -36.21 42.65
N LYS A 270 77.02 -34.89 42.78
CA LYS A 270 77.95 -34.04 43.56
C LYS A 270 77.81 -34.26 45.07
N GLN A 271 76.61 -34.50 45.58
CA GLN A 271 76.39 -34.82 46.99
C GLN A 271 77.03 -36.15 47.37
N GLU A 272 76.86 -37.19 46.54
CA GLU A 272 77.56 -38.48 46.70
C GLU A 272 79.09 -38.34 46.70
N LEU A 273 79.64 -37.48 45.83
CA LEU A 273 81.07 -37.18 45.80
C LEU A 273 81.53 -36.42 47.05
N ILE A 274 80.74 -35.45 47.52
CA ILE A 274 81.00 -34.73 48.77
C ILE A 274 81.01 -35.68 49.97
N ASP A 275 80.08 -36.63 50.02
CA ASP A 275 79.99 -37.56 51.16
C ASP A 275 81.11 -38.61 51.14
N LYS A 276 81.55 -39.07 49.96
CA LYS A 276 82.80 -39.84 49.82
C LYS A 276 84.02 -39.05 50.28
N LEU A 277 84.15 -37.78 49.86
CA LEU A 277 85.27 -36.93 50.28
C LEU A 277 85.26 -36.62 51.79
N LYS A 278 84.09 -36.59 52.45
CA LYS A 278 83.99 -36.52 53.91
C LYS A 278 84.45 -37.83 54.57
N GLU A 279 84.05 -38.98 54.02
CA GLU A 279 84.47 -40.29 54.54
C GLU A 279 86.00 -40.44 54.43
N GLU A 280 86.58 -40.15 53.26
CA GLU A 280 88.02 -40.09 53.04
C GLU A 280 88.70 -39.09 53.98
N ALA A 281 88.12 -37.90 54.22
CA ALA A 281 88.70 -36.91 55.13
C ALA A 281 88.71 -37.38 56.60
N GLU A 282 87.66 -38.07 57.06
CA GLU A 282 87.60 -38.62 58.42
C GLU A 282 88.55 -39.83 58.57
N GLN A 283 88.68 -40.69 57.54
CA GLN A 283 89.71 -41.74 57.48
C GLN A 283 91.13 -41.13 57.56
N HIS A 284 91.42 -40.09 56.77
CA HIS A 284 92.71 -39.38 56.84
C HIS A 284 92.95 -38.75 58.22
N LYS A 285 91.91 -38.20 58.86
CA LYS A 285 92.01 -37.62 60.21
C LYS A 285 92.40 -38.66 61.26
N ILE A 286 91.80 -39.86 61.24
CA ILE A 286 92.20 -40.98 62.11
C ILE A 286 93.68 -41.36 61.88
N VAL A 287 94.15 -41.35 60.63
CA VAL A 287 95.58 -41.57 60.33
C VAL A 287 96.45 -40.40 60.86
N MET A 288 96.00 -39.15 60.76
CA MET A 288 96.72 -37.99 61.31
C MET A 288 96.82 -38.00 62.84
N GLU A 289 95.85 -38.58 63.55
CA GLU A 289 95.90 -38.76 65.01
C GLU A 289 97.03 -39.70 65.46
N THR A 290 97.63 -40.49 64.55
CA THR A 290 98.85 -41.27 64.84
C THR A 290 100.13 -40.40 64.88
N VAL A 291 100.14 -39.22 64.23
CA VAL A 291 101.34 -38.38 64.11
C VAL A 291 101.80 -37.82 65.47
N PRO A 292 100.92 -37.34 66.37
CA PRO A 292 101.28 -37.03 67.75
C PRO A 292 101.89 -38.21 68.51
N VAL A 293 101.37 -39.43 68.31
CA VAL A 293 101.85 -40.65 68.99
C VAL A 293 103.26 -41.02 68.51
N LEU A 294 103.48 -41.06 67.20
CA LEU A 294 104.80 -41.32 66.60
C LEU A 294 105.82 -40.24 66.99
N LYS A 295 105.39 -38.98 67.13
CA LYS A 295 106.25 -37.89 67.59
C LYS A 295 106.62 -38.04 69.07
N ALA A 296 105.66 -38.36 69.94
CA ALA A 296 105.92 -38.67 71.34
C ALA A 296 106.87 -39.88 71.49
N GLN A 297 106.70 -40.93 70.67
CA GLN A 297 107.62 -42.08 70.64
C GLN A 297 109.04 -41.67 70.24
N ALA A 298 109.20 -40.79 69.25
CA ALA A 298 110.51 -40.27 68.84
C ALA A 298 111.17 -39.39 69.93
N ASP A 299 110.39 -38.55 70.62
CA ASP A 299 110.88 -37.75 71.73
C ASP A 299 111.22 -38.60 72.98
N ILE A 300 110.50 -39.70 73.23
CA ILE A 300 110.85 -40.71 74.25
C ILE A 300 112.16 -41.41 73.91
N TYR A 301 112.31 -42.00 72.71
CA TYR A 301 113.57 -42.66 72.33
C TYR A 301 114.78 -41.73 72.36
N LYS A 302 114.57 -40.43 72.06
CA LYS A 302 115.59 -39.39 72.20
C LYS A 302 115.97 -39.12 73.66
N ALA A 303 114.99 -39.11 74.57
CA ALA A 303 115.24 -38.99 76.01
C ALA A 303 115.95 -40.24 76.57
N ASP A 304 115.51 -41.44 76.19
CA ASP A 304 116.13 -42.71 76.58
C ASP A 304 117.59 -42.80 76.10
N PHE A 305 117.85 -42.42 74.84
CA PHE A 305 119.20 -42.35 74.28
C PHE A 305 120.10 -41.34 75.03
N GLN A 306 119.54 -40.20 75.46
CA GLN A 306 120.27 -39.22 76.27
C GLN A 306 120.54 -39.75 77.70
N ALA A 307 119.60 -40.48 78.29
CA ALA A 307 119.75 -41.11 79.61
C ALA A 307 120.79 -42.23 79.60
N GLU A 308 120.73 -43.15 78.62
CA GLU A 308 121.74 -44.20 78.41
C GLU A 308 123.12 -43.59 78.15
N ARG A 309 123.21 -42.56 77.27
CA ARG A 309 124.46 -41.83 77.04
C ARG A 309 125.03 -41.26 78.36
N HIS A 310 124.22 -40.59 79.15
CA HIS A 310 124.69 -39.98 80.41
C HIS A 310 125.10 -41.04 81.45
N ALA A 311 124.38 -42.16 81.52
CA ALA A 311 124.76 -43.31 82.34
C ALA A 311 126.10 -43.91 81.89
N ARG A 312 126.34 -43.99 80.57
CA ARG A 312 127.56 -44.49 79.96
C ARG A 312 128.75 -43.56 80.17
N GLU A 313 128.56 -42.25 80.09
CA GLU A 313 129.57 -41.23 80.42
C GLU A 313 129.98 -41.34 81.91
N LYS A 314 129.02 -41.46 82.83
CA LYS A 314 129.29 -41.75 84.27
C LYS A 314 129.98 -43.10 84.51
N LEU A 315 129.81 -44.07 83.61
CA LEU A 315 130.49 -45.37 83.68
C LEU A 315 131.95 -45.27 83.21
N VAL A 316 132.23 -44.45 82.20
CA VAL A 316 133.61 -44.14 81.77
C VAL A 316 134.34 -43.35 82.87
N GLU A 317 133.72 -42.32 83.42
CA GLU A 317 134.23 -41.52 84.55
C GLU A 317 134.64 -42.42 85.75
N LYS A 318 133.75 -43.34 86.16
CA LYS A 318 134.06 -44.33 87.21
C LYS A 318 135.15 -45.32 86.82
N LYS A 319 135.23 -45.72 85.55
CA LYS A 319 136.26 -46.65 85.05
C LYS A 319 137.63 -45.99 85.06
N GLU A 320 137.74 -44.74 84.63
CA GLU A 320 138.99 -43.97 84.67
C GLU A 320 139.45 -43.76 86.13
N LEU A 321 138.54 -43.32 87.00
CA LEU A 321 138.83 -43.12 88.42
C LEU A 321 139.24 -44.43 89.14
N LEU A 322 138.67 -45.58 88.79
CA LEU A 322 139.12 -46.89 89.29
C LEU A 322 140.46 -47.34 88.69
N GLN A 323 140.74 -46.97 87.44
CA GLN A 323 141.99 -47.29 86.77
C GLN A 323 143.17 -46.47 87.34
N GLU A 324 142.95 -45.19 87.67
CA GLU A 324 143.90 -44.38 88.44
C GLU A 324 144.20 -44.99 89.82
N HIS A 325 143.19 -45.49 90.53
CA HIS A 325 143.37 -46.20 91.81
C HIS A 325 144.16 -47.52 91.65
N LEU A 326 143.97 -48.26 90.57
CA LEU A 326 144.77 -49.46 90.28
C LEU A 326 146.23 -49.11 89.98
N GLU A 327 146.49 -48.06 89.22
CA GLU A 327 147.85 -47.57 88.99
C GLU A 327 148.49 -47.03 90.28
N GLN A 328 147.73 -46.38 91.15
CA GLN A 328 148.17 -45.94 92.49
C GLN A 328 148.60 -47.14 93.34
N LEU A 329 147.75 -48.18 93.44
CA LEU A 329 148.03 -49.41 94.18
C LEU A 329 149.22 -50.19 93.58
N GLN A 330 149.36 -50.25 92.26
CA GLN A 330 150.53 -50.86 91.61
C GLN A 330 151.82 -50.07 91.89
N ARG A 331 151.76 -48.73 91.89
CA ARG A 331 152.88 -47.85 92.27
C ARG A 331 153.27 -48.03 93.74
N GLU A 332 152.33 -48.34 94.63
CA GLU A 332 152.59 -48.57 96.07
C GLU A 332 153.10 -49.99 96.36
N LEU A 333 152.52 -51.02 95.74
CA LEU A 333 152.95 -52.41 95.88
C LEU A 333 154.40 -52.60 95.36
N ASN A 334 154.76 -51.92 94.27
CA ASN A 334 156.14 -51.91 93.76
C ASN A 334 157.12 -51.21 94.71
N LYS A 335 156.73 -50.14 95.43
CA LYS A 335 157.57 -49.53 96.47
C LYS A 335 157.78 -50.48 97.66
N LEU A 336 156.71 -51.11 98.14
CA LEU A 336 156.75 -52.06 99.26
C LEU A 336 157.62 -53.29 98.97
N LYS A 337 157.67 -53.75 97.71
CA LYS A 337 158.58 -54.84 97.30
C LYS A 337 160.07 -54.51 97.44
N VAL A 338 160.48 -53.26 97.24
CA VAL A 338 161.90 -52.87 97.28
C VAL A 338 162.43 -52.86 98.72
N GLY A 339 161.71 -52.24 99.66
CA GLY A 339 162.14 -52.16 101.07
C GLY A 339 162.23 -53.52 101.78
N CYS A 340 161.58 -54.56 101.25
CA CYS A 340 161.59 -55.91 101.82
C CYS A 340 162.96 -56.62 101.71
N HIS A 341 163.89 -56.13 100.88
CA HIS A 341 165.21 -56.76 100.70
C HIS A 341 166.29 -56.27 101.70
N GLU A 342 166.11 -55.12 102.33
CA GLU A 342 167.13 -54.52 103.20
C GLU A 342 166.93 -54.89 104.69
N SER A 343 165.68 -55.13 105.10
CA SER A 343 165.29 -55.45 106.49
C SER A 343 165.53 -56.93 106.90
N ALA A 344 166.62 -57.54 106.42
CA ALA A 344 166.87 -58.99 106.56
C ALA A 344 168.27 -59.35 107.11
N ARG A 345 169.04 -58.39 107.65
CA ARG A 345 170.48 -58.59 107.95
C ARG A 345 170.96 -58.22 109.36
N ILE A 346 170.19 -57.47 110.15
CA ILE A 346 170.56 -57.06 111.52
C ILE A 346 169.32 -57.03 112.41
N GLU A 347 169.05 -58.10 113.16
CA GLU A 347 169.12 -58.11 114.63
C GLU A 347 168.71 -59.51 115.15
N ASP A 348 169.63 -60.20 115.83
CA ASP A 348 169.39 -61.49 116.46
C ASP A 348 169.99 -61.51 117.89
N MET A 349 169.37 -62.30 118.77
CA MET A 349 169.94 -62.78 120.03
C MET A 349 170.25 -61.80 121.19
N ARG A 350 169.30 -60.90 121.53
CA ARG A 350 169.09 -60.44 122.94
C ARG A 350 167.60 -60.39 123.32
N LYS A 351 167.03 -61.46 123.91
CA LYS A 351 166.94 -61.72 125.38
C LYS A 351 166.17 -60.62 126.14
N ARG A 352 164.98 -60.85 126.74
CA ARG A 352 164.33 -62.06 127.30
C ARG A 352 162.78 -61.89 127.30
N HIS A 353 161.94 -62.93 127.41
CA HIS A 353 162.19 -64.33 127.81
C HIS A 353 161.19 -65.32 127.16
N VAL A 354 161.64 -66.57 126.97
CA VAL A 354 160.86 -67.82 126.79
C VAL A 354 160.09 -67.99 125.46
N GLU A 355 159.98 -69.18 124.86
CA GLU A 355 160.96 -70.20 124.42
C GLU A 355 160.22 -71.37 123.71
N THR A 356 160.94 -72.27 123.02
CA THR A 356 160.50 -73.64 122.64
C THR A 356 159.49 -73.77 121.48
N SER A 357 159.46 -74.81 120.63
CA SER A 357 160.52 -75.60 119.94
C SER A 357 159.90 -76.60 118.93
N GLN A 358 160.48 -76.68 117.73
CA GLN A 358 160.84 -77.95 117.05
C GLN A 358 159.65 -78.94 116.70
N PRO A 359 159.80 -80.27 116.43
CA PRO A 359 159.57 -80.78 115.06
C PRO A 359 158.25 -81.54 114.70
N PRO A 360 158.17 -82.89 114.52
CA PRO A 360 157.76 -83.45 113.21
C PRO A 360 156.58 -84.47 113.20
N LEU A 361 156.07 -84.72 111.98
CA LEU A 361 155.46 -85.97 111.45
C LEU A 361 154.48 -86.82 112.31
N LEU A 362 153.19 -86.81 111.91
CA LEU A 362 152.27 -87.97 111.90
C LEU A 362 151.87 -88.58 113.30
N PRO A 363 151.23 -89.78 113.42
CA PRO A 363 149.78 -89.98 113.18
C PRO A 363 148.97 -90.72 114.30
N VAL A 364 147.65 -90.41 114.46
CA VAL A 364 146.53 -91.28 115.00
C VAL A 364 146.58 -91.63 116.53
N PRO A 365 145.49 -91.92 117.32
CA PRO A 365 144.03 -91.59 117.31
C PRO A 365 143.37 -91.06 118.65
N ALA A 366 142.14 -90.49 118.54
CA ALA A 366 140.90 -90.61 119.39
C ALA A 366 140.74 -90.36 120.94
N HIS A 367 139.58 -89.73 121.28
CA HIS A 367 138.63 -89.89 122.43
C HIS A 367 138.64 -89.05 123.77
N HIS A 368 137.41 -88.60 124.15
CA HIS A 368 136.84 -88.20 125.48
C HIS A 368 137.13 -86.79 126.10
N SER A 369 136.30 -86.16 126.99
CA SER A 369 134.83 -86.21 127.32
C SER A 369 134.40 -85.11 128.37
N PHE A 370 133.09 -84.79 128.47
CA PHE A 370 132.38 -84.01 129.56
C PHE A 370 132.69 -82.48 129.69
N HIS A 371 131.99 -81.57 130.39
CA HIS A 371 130.69 -81.46 131.16
C HIS A 371 130.24 -79.94 131.22
N LEU A 372 129.27 -79.33 131.95
CA LEU A 372 128.26 -79.62 133.01
C LEU A 372 127.14 -78.50 133.07
N ALA A 373 125.97 -78.77 133.68
CA ALA A 373 124.92 -77.86 134.26
C ALA A 373 124.16 -76.75 133.45
N LEU A 374 122.93 -76.43 133.92
CA LEU A 374 121.73 -75.76 133.31
C LEU A 374 121.59 -74.21 133.53
N PRO A 375 120.54 -73.44 133.06
CA PRO A 375 119.40 -73.72 132.11
C PRO A 375 118.86 -72.59 131.12
N ASN A 376 118.38 -72.99 129.91
CA ASN A 376 117.17 -72.55 129.13
C ASN A 376 117.01 -71.23 128.25
N GLN A 377 116.29 -71.40 127.10
CA GLN A 377 115.54 -70.51 126.15
C GLN A 377 116.14 -69.76 124.90
N ARG A 378 115.66 -70.17 123.67
CA ARG A 378 115.47 -69.50 122.32
C ARG A 378 116.71 -68.81 121.64
N ARG A 379 116.96 -68.74 120.29
CA ARG A 379 116.32 -68.95 118.93
C ARG A 379 117.49 -68.93 117.85
N SER A 380 117.47 -69.17 116.51
CA SER A 380 116.70 -69.94 115.47
C SER A 380 117.42 -69.91 114.07
N PRO A 381 117.27 -70.91 113.15
CA PRO A 381 117.88 -71.03 111.77
C PRO A 381 116.90 -70.62 110.60
N PRO A 382 117.04 -70.93 109.27
CA PRO A 382 117.98 -71.77 108.45
C PRO A 382 118.42 -71.22 107.03
N GLU A 383 118.93 -72.10 106.12
CA GLU A 383 119.32 -71.92 104.67
C GLU A 383 119.02 -73.24 103.87
N GLU A 384 118.60 -73.19 102.57
CA GLU A 384 118.36 -74.30 101.58
C GLU A 384 117.42 -75.51 101.96
N PRO A 385 117.06 -76.50 101.08
CA PRO A 385 116.59 -76.46 99.67
C PRO A 385 115.12 -77.01 99.42
N PRO A 386 114.76 -78.08 98.64
CA PRO A 386 113.67 -78.05 97.61
C PRO A 386 112.45 -79.01 97.81
N ASP A 387 111.43 -78.98 96.92
CA ASP A 387 110.45 -80.09 96.76
C ASP A 387 109.57 -80.06 95.47
N PHE A 388 108.90 -81.18 95.13
CA PHE A 388 108.01 -81.35 93.95
C PHE A 388 106.51 -81.09 94.25
N CYS A 389 105.75 -80.47 93.34
CA CYS A 389 104.36 -80.03 93.57
C CYS A 389 103.34 -80.46 92.50
N CYS A 390 102.11 -80.82 92.90
CA CYS A 390 100.97 -81.06 92.01
C CYS A 390 100.28 -79.75 91.57
N PRO A 391 100.03 -79.48 90.28
CA PRO A 391 99.59 -78.17 89.81
C PRO A 391 98.13 -77.79 90.14
N LYS A 392 97.22 -78.76 90.35
CA LYS A 392 95.78 -78.46 90.58
C LYS A 392 95.45 -78.16 92.05
N CYS A 393 96.11 -78.85 92.99
CA CYS A 393 95.85 -78.74 94.43
C CYS A 393 97.10 -78.48 95.30
N GLN A 394 98.28 -78.29 94.70
CA GLN A 394 99.53 -77.86 95.36
C GLN A 394 100.01 -78.76 96.52
N TYR A 395 99.64 -80.04 96.51
CA TYR A 395 100.28 -81.04 97.37
C TYR A 395 101.76 -81.17 97.00
N GLN A 396 102.64 -81.08 98.01
CA GLN A 396 104.06 -81.42 97.88
C GLN A 396 104.28 -82.89 98.16
N ALA A 397 105.00 -83.57 97.27
CA ALA A 397 105.31 -84.98 97.36
C ALA A 397 106.84 -85.16 97.55
N PRO A 398 107.29 -85.95 98.55
CA PRO A 398 108.71 -86.09 98.87
C PRO A 398 109.49 -86.93 97.84
N ASP A 399 108.78 -87.62 96.95
CA ASP A 399 109.34 -88.31 95.79
C ASP A 399 108.36 -88.28 94.59
N MET A 400 108.88 -88.64 93.42
CA MET A 400 108.15 -88.58 92.15
C MET A 400 107.02 -89.62 92.06
N ASP A 401 107.19 -90.80 92.68
CA ASP A 401 106.21 -91.87 92.65
C ASP A 401 104.96 -91.48 93.48
N THR A 402 105.16 -90.85 94.65
CA THR A 402 104.07 -90.28 95.46
C THR A 402 103.31 -89.19 94.70
N LEU A 403 104.01 -88.35 93.92
CA LEU A 403 103.36 -87.36 93.05
C LEU A 403 102.53 -88.03 91.96
N GLN A 404 103.03 -89.09 91.34
CA GLN A 404 102.38 -89.75 90.20
C GLN A 404 101.08 -90.46 90.58
N ILE A 405 101.00 -91.03 91.79
CA ILE A 405 99.74 -91.55 92.36
C ILE A 405 98.75 -90.39 92.57
N HIS A 406 99.18 -89.33 93.25
CA HIS A 406 98.33 -88.21 93.64
C HIS A 406 97.76 -87.42 92.45
N VAL A 407 98.53 -87.26 91.36
CA VAL A 407 98.05 -86.60 90.12
C VAL A 407 96.91 -87.39 89.46
N MET A 408 96.79 -88.70 89.70
CA MET A 408 95.70 -89.51 89.15
C MET A 408 94.36 -89.27 89.87
N GLU A 409 94.39 -88.83 91.14
CA GLU A 409 93.19 -88.50 91.92
C GLU A 409 92.83 -87.00 91.82
N CYS A 410 93.82 -86.10 91.82
CA CYS A 410 93.58 -84.65 91.79
C CYS A 410 93.31 -84.09 90.37
N ILE A 411 92.56 -84.81 89.52
CA ILE A 411 92.20 -84.37 88.16
C ILE A 411 90.70 -84.13 87.94
N GLU A 412 89.80 -84.69 88.74
CA GLU A 412 88.37 -84.30 88.78
C GLU A 412 88.18 -82.85 89.25
#